data_AF-A0A522Y1I0-F1
#
_entry.id   AF-A0A522Y1I0-F1
#
_cell.length_a   1.000
_cell.length_b   1.000
_cell.length_c   1.000
_cell.angle_alpha   90.00
_cell.angle_beta   90.00
_cell.angle_gamma   90.00
#
_symmetry.space_group_name_H-M   'P 1'
#
loop_
_entity.id
_entity.type
_entity.pdbx_description
1 polymer ?
#
loop_
_entity_poly.entity_id
_entity_poly.type
_entity_poly.pdbx_seq_one_letter_code
_entity_poly.pdbx_strand_id
1 'polypeptide(L)'
;MNISVELLAKEFSEALKSQLSEDEMNEIVRRNRAETAPRICHTHDFCDTNVVLREVFLKHGMDIAEEGGLDRWGQLWDGAWNKAKSAEFWTS
;
A
#
# COMPACT_ATOMS: atom_id res chain seq x y z
N MET A 1 -15.94 -3.15 14.00
CA MET A 1 -15.47 -3.73 12.72
C MET A 1 -14.02 -4.14 12.94
N ASN A 2 -13.64 -5.38 12.62
CA ASN A 2 -12.25 -5.82 12.79
C ASN A 2 -11.44 -5.37 11.56
N ILE A 3 -10.39 -4.55 11.75
CA ILE A 3 -9.54 -4.09 10.64
C ILE A 3 -8.68 -5.25 10.17
N SER A 4 -8.69 -5.52 8.86
CA SER A 4 -7.95 -6.63 8.26
C SER A 4 -6.94 -6.14 7.23
N VAL A 5 -5.91 -6.96 6.97
CA VAL A 5 -4.94 -6.74 5.89
C VAL A 5 -5.62 -6.54 4.55
N GLU A 6 -6.66 -7.33 4.24
CA GLU A 6 -7.35 -7.21 2.94
C GLU A 6 -8.13 -5.89 2.82
N LEU A 7 -8.80 -5.45 3.89
CA LEU A 7 -9.49 -4.17 3.89
C LEU A 7 -8.51 -3.01 3.64
N LEU A 8 -7.43 -2.97 4.42
CA LEU A 8 -6.40 -1.94 4.30
C LEU A 8 -5.72 -1.96 2.93
N ALA A 9 -5.45 -3.15 2.38
CA ALA A 9 -4.85 -3.29 1.05
C ALA A 9 -5.75 -2.75 -0.05
N LYS A 10 -7.07 -2.99 0.01
CA LYS A 10 -8.03 -2.43 -0.96
C LYS A 10 -8.12 -0.92 -0.84
N GLU A 11 -8.27 -0.39 0.37
CA GLU A 11 -8.32 1.06 0.58
C GLU A 11 -7.03 1.76 0.16
N PHE A 12 -5.88 1.14 0.42
CA PHE A 12 -4.58 1.62 -0.05
C PHE A 12 -4.48 1.61 -1.57
N SER A 13 -4.98 0.57 -2.23
CA SER A 13 -4.99 0.49 -3.69
C SER A 13 -5.88 1.56 -4.31
N GLU A 14 -7.07 1.81 -3.73
CA GLU A 14 -7.95 2.90 -4.15
C GLU A 14 -7.33 4.29 -3.89
N ALA A 15 -6.61 4.45 -2.78
CA ALA A 15 -5.88 5.67 -2.49
C ALA A 15 -4.79 5.94 -3.54
N LEU A 16 -4.03 4.90 -3.95
CA LEU A 16 -3.04 5.02 -5.03
C LEU A 16 -3.68 5.41 -6.36
N LYS A 17 -4.78 4.73 -6.76
CA LYS A 17 -5.52 5.05 -7.99
C LYS A 17 -6.12 6.46 -8.00
N SER A 18 -6.38 7.04 -6.83
CA SER A 18 -6.85 8.43 -6.73
C SER A 18 -5.76 9.48 -6.92
N GLN A 19 -4.49 9.09 -6.76
CA GLN A 19 -3.33 9.98 -6.86
C GLN A 19 -2.53 9.79 -8.15
N LEU A 20 -2.58 8.59 -8.72
CA LEU A 20 -1.84 8.19 -9.92
C LEU A 20 -2.79 8.01 -11.09
N SER A 21 -2.32 8.31 -12.29
CA SER A 21 -3.02 7.99 -13.52
C SER A 21 -3.09 6.48 -13.76
N GLU A 22 -4.04 6.06 -14.60
CA GLU A 22 -4.16 4.66 -15.01
C GLU A 22 -2.87 4.14 -15.67
N ASP A 23 -2.21 4.96 -16.50
CA ASP A 23 -0.94 4.60 -17.15
C ASP A 23 0.19 4.38 -16.14
N GLU A 24 0.30 5.22 -15.11
CA GLU A 24 1.28 5.04 -14.03
C GLU A 24 1.00 3.78 -13.21
N MET A 25 -0.27 3.51 -12.89
CA MET A 25 -0.66 2.28 -12.20
C MET A 25 -0.33 1.03 -13.03
N ASN A 26 -0.60 1.05 -14.33
CA ASN A 26 -0.26 -0.03 -15.25
C ASN A 26 1.26 -0.23 -15.34
N GLU A 27 2.04 0.85 -15.37
CA GLU A 27 3.51 0.77 -15.38
C GLU A 27 4.06 0.22 -14.05
N ILE A 28 3.50 0.61 -12.91
CA ILE A 28 3.84 0.04 -11.60
C ILE A 28 3.63 -1.47 -11.61
N VAL A 29 2.47 -1.94 -12.07
CA VAL A 29 2.17 -3.38 -12.13
C VAL A 29 3.12 -4.09 -13.08
N ARG A 30 3.37 -3.52 -14.27
CA ARG A 30 4.31 -4.08 -15.24
C ARG A 30 5.72 -4.22 -14.65
N ARG A 31 6.23 -3.19 -13.96
CA ARG A 31 7.55 -3.22 -13.30
C ARG A 31 7.58 -4.20 -12.14
N ASN A 32 6.56 -4.21 -11.28
CA ASN A 32 6.47 -5.14 -10.15
C ASN A 32 6.41 -6.61 -10.59
N ARG A 33 5.79 -6.93 -11.73
CA ARG A 33 5.81 -8.27 -12.32
C ARG A 33 7.20 -8.68 -12.80
N ALA A 34 7.99 -7.73 -13.31
CA ALA A 34 9.35 -7.96 -13.80
C ALA A 34 10.41 -7.96 -12.68
N GLU A 35 10.07 -7.40 -11.51
CA GLU A 35 10.96 -7.33 -10.36
C GLU A 35 11.17 -8.71 -9.72
N THR A 36 12.44 -9.03 -9.46
CA THR A 36 12.88 -10.33 -8.91
C THR A 36 13.21 -10.25 -7.43
N ALA A 37 13.52 -9.05 -6.91
CA ALA A 37 13.74 -8.80 -5.51
C ALA A 37 12.40 -8.67 -4.76
N PRO A 38 12.06 -9.60 -3.84
CA PRO A 38 10.73 -9.62 -3.22
C PRO A 38 10.42 -8.36 -2.40
N ARG A 39 11.45 -7.67 -1.91
CA ARG A 39 11.35 -6.45 -1.09
C ARG A 39 11.21 -5.16 -1.89
N ILE A 40 11.37 -5.20 -3.22
CA ILE A 40 11.24 -4.00 -4.06
C ILE A 40 9.79 -3.87 -4.50
N CYS A 41 9.25 -2.66 -4.41
CA CYS A 41 7.96 -2.30 -4.99
C CYS A 41 8.11 -0.96 -5.71
N HIS A 42 7.73 -0.92 -6.98
CA HIS A 42 7.91 0.23 -7.84
C HIS A 42 6.89 1.35 -7.63
N THR A 43 5.98 1.25 -6.68
CA THR A 43 5.05 2.34 -6.33
C THR A 43 5.81 3.60 -5.88
N HIS A 44 6.94 3.42 -5.20
CA HIS A 44 7.80 4.52 -4.73
C HIS A 44 8.47 5.31 -5.87
N ASP A 45 8.50 4.78 -7.09
CA ASP A 45 9.02 5.49 -8.26
C ASP A 45 8.06 6.61 -8.71
N PHE A 46 6.80 6.58 -8.26
CA PHE A 46 5.72 7.47 -8.72
C PHE A 46 5.11 8.33 -7.61
N CYS A 47 5.09 7.86 -6.36
CA CYS A 47 4.61 8.63 -5.22
C CYS A 47 5.33 8.29 -3.92
N ASP A 48 5.17 9.13 -2.89
CA ASP A 48 5.52 8.74 -1.53
C ASP A 48 4.48 7.76 -0.98
N THR A 49 4.67 6.49 -1.32
CA THR A 49 3.73 5.43 -0.99
C THR A 49 3.57 5.23 0.53
N ASN A 50 4.58 5.62 1.35
CA ASN A 50 4.45 5.58 2.81
C ASN A 50 3.43 6.62 3.28
N VAL A 51 3.41 7.82 2.70
CA VAL A 51 2.39 8.82 3.02
C VAL A 51 1.00 8.31 2.66
N VAL A 52 0.83 7.71 1.47
CA VAL A 52 -0.48 7.17 1.03
C VAL A 52 -1.01 6.09 1.98
N LEU A 53 -0.16 5.13 2.37
CA LEU A 53 -0.57 4.08 3.29
C LEU A 53 -0.82 4.62 4.71
N ARG A 54 -0.04 5.61 5.14
CA ARG A 54 -0.25 6.28 6.43
C ARG A 54 -1.61 6.96 6.49
N GLU A 55 -2.02 7.65 5.43
CA GLU A 55 -3.36 8.26 5.37
C GLU A 55 -4.48 7.23 5.49
N VAL A 56 -4.33 6.04 4.89
CA VAL A 56 -5.28 4.93 5.06
C VAL A 56 -5.32 4.47 6.51
N PHE A 57 -4.17 4.30 7.16
CA PHE A 57 -4.10 3.88 8.56
C PHE A 57 -4.72 4.93 9.50
N LEU A 58 -4.46 6.22 9.26
CA LEU A 58 -5.01 7.31 10.04
C LEU A 58 -6.55 7.38 9.98
N LYS A 59 -7.18 7.02 8.85
CA LYS A 59 -8.65 6.94 8.74
C LYS A 59 -9.27 5.95 9.73
N HIS A 60 -8.50 4.97 10.17
CA HIS A 60 -8.90 3.97 11.18
C HIS A 60 -8.37 4.27 12.58
N GLY A 61 -7.81 5.46 12.80
CA GLY A 61 -7.21 5.85 14.08
C GLY A 61 -5.90 5.12 14.40
N MET A 62 -5.24 4.54 13.39
CA MET A 62 -3.93 3.90 13.54
C MET A 62 -2.87 4.88 13.04
N ASP A 63 -2.10 5.52 13.93
CA ASP A 63 -0.92 6.27 13.50
C ASP A 63 0.33 5.40 13.65
N ILE A 64 1.01 5.10 12.55
CA ILE A 64 2.27 4.33 12.61
C ILE A 64 3.45 5.18 13.12
N ALA A 65 3.33 6.51 13.03
CA ALA A 65 4.37 7.45 13.43
C ALA A 65 4.31 7.85 14.92
N GLU A 66 3.24 7.47 15.63
CA GLU A 66 3.15 7.72 17.08
C GLU A 66 4.07 6.78 17.87
N GLU A 67 4.31 7.10 19.15
CA GLU A 67 5.12 6.25 20.02
C GLU A 67 4.49 4.84 20.18
N GLY A 68 5.27 3.82 19.81
CA GLY A 68 4.82 2.42 19.75
C GLY A 68 3.88 2.09 18.59
N GLY A 69 3.62 3.04 17.68
CA GLY A 69 2.75 2.82 16.52
C GLY A 69 3.26 1.73 15.59
N LEU A 70 4.57 1.70 15.32
CA LEU A 70 5.20 0.65 14.52
C LEU A 70 5.06 -0.74 15.18
N ASP A 71 5.21 -0.84 16.49
CA ASP A 71 5.06 -2.12 17.20
C ASP A 71 3.62 -2.61 17.20
N ARG A 72 2.64 -1.69 17.29
CA ARG A 72 1.21 -2.01 17.24
C ARG A 72 0.75 -2.40 15.83
N TRP A 73 1.19 -1.66 14.82
CA TRP A 73 0.57 -1.65 13.49
C TRP A 73 1.48 -2.13 12.36
N GLY A 74 2.78 -2.32 12.60
CA GLY A 74 3.76 -2.68 11.57
C GLY A 74 3.43 -3.98 10.82
N GLN A 75 2.90 -4.99 11.52
CA GLN A 75 2.47 -6.22 10.85
C GLN A 75 1.29 -6.01 9.91
N LEU A 76 0.32 -5.15 10.28
CA LEU A 76 -0.79 -4.79 9.40
C LEU A 76 -0.30 -3.93 8.23
N TRP A 77 0.67 -3.05 8.48
CA TRP A 77 1.27 -2.19 7.46
C TRP A 77 1.94 -3.02 6.36
N ASP A 78 2.89 -3.86 6.75
CA ASP A 78 3.60 -4.75 5.83
C ASP A 78 2.63 -5.73 5.15
N GLY A 79 1.65 -6.23 5.91
CA GLY A 79 0.61 -7.11 5.40
C GLY A 79 -0.23 -6.44 4.31
N ALA A 80 -0.73 -5.23 4.56
CA ALA A 80 -1.55 -4.46 3.64
C ALA A 80 -0.79 -4.14 2.35
N TRP A 81 0.46 -3.71 2.47
CA TRP A 81 1.32 -3.43 1.32
C TRP A 81 1.56 -4.66 0.46
N ASN A 82 2.02 -5.75 1.08
CA ASN A 82 2.32 -6.98 0.37
C ASN A 82 1.07 -7.57 -0.27
N LYS A 83 -0.08 -7.49 0.42
CA LYS A 83 -1.35 -7.93 -0.13
C LYS A 83 -1.75 -7.10 -1.34
N ALA A 84 -1.66 -5.77 -1.29
CA ALA A 84 -1.96 -4.89 -2.40
C ALA A 84 -1.04 -5.16 -3.60
N LYS A 85 0.27 -5.24 -3.37
CA LYS A 85 1.26 -5.61 -4.41
C LYS A 85 0.93 -6.96 -5.06
N SER A 86 0.64 -7.98 -4.25
CA SER A 86 0.33 -9.34 -4.76
C SER A 86 -0.98 -9.41 -5.55
N ALA A 87 -1.92 -8.51 -5.25
CA ALA A 87 -3.18 -8.36 -5.96
C ALA A 87 -3.08 -7.32 -7.09
N GLU A 88 -1.86 -6.86 -7.40
CA GLU A 88 -1.59 -5.86 -8.43
C GLU A 88 -2.43 -4.59 -8.25
N PHE A 89 -2.63 -4.19 -6.99
CA PHE A 89 -3.45 -3.04 -6.60
C PHE A 89 -4.88 -3.09 -7.16
N TRP A 90 -5.39 -4.28 -7.48
CA TRP A 90 -6.68 -4.48 -8.15
C TRP A 90 -6.87 -3.57 -9.38
N THR A 91 -5.81 -3.33 -10.14
CA THR A 91 -5.92 -2.70 -11.47
C THR A 91 -6.48 -3.70 -12.47
N SER A 92 -7.37 -3.23 -13.37
CA SER A 92 -8.04 -4.03 -14.40
C SER A 92 -7.21 -4.18 -15.67
#